data_AF-A0A7W6JQ12-F1
#
_entry.id   AF-A0A7W6JQ12-F1
#
_cell.length_a   1.000
_cell.length_b   1.000
_cell.length_c   1.000
_cell.angle_alpha   90.00
_cell.angle_beta   90.00
_cell.angle_gamma   90.00
#
_symmetry.space_group_name_H-M   'P 1'
#
loop_
_entity.id
_entity.type
_entity.pdbx_description
1 polymer ?
#
loop_
_entity_poly.entity_id
_entity_poly.type
_entity_poly.pdbx_seq_one_letter_code
_entity_poly.pdbx_strand_id
1 'polypeptide(L)'
;MLAYDPLLVDQLAAAAETTVRDVLDQGGPRTLRPSGEVGAVRALTLDGFDAIAAAWDPLLRPALHRLELTAVFTHSRPHVSFTPIRYTKGTGVCELADLLIVMDHQDQGGGITDRRAALVQAKRYKSRKIKLSGSDWTQHELLADLRPFTFVDPGYDARVRDLNGTPLVGDPALSAEYGGVEIDLAPRHWSHWLPVSPNGLRAEVAIGDYLAHMAMGVGGCGREAQAGASDDWSFTVDELLRVTGAIPIVASDSGVLRRNGNVIGFIHDAAPYLSVPPGLSAGGGPEKPEKDEYWPEGPISIVHLTLRQDERIG
;
A
#
# COMPACT_ATOMS: atom_id res chain seq x y z
N MET A 1 -2.02 -17.39 13.37
CA MET A 1 -3.17 -16.49 13.17
C MET A 1 -3.64 -15.98 14.52
N LEU A 2 -3.80 -14.67 14.68
CA LEU A 2 -4.38 -14.09 15.90
C LEU A 2 -5.80 -14.64 16.07
N ALA A 3 -6.14 -15.11 17.27
CA ALA A 3 -7.52 -15.48 17.57
C ALA A 3 -8.38 -14.21 17.56
N TYR A 4 -9.54 -14.27 16.90
CA TYR A 4 -10.43 -13.11 16.84
C TYR A 4 -10.86 -12.68 18.25
N ASP A 5 -10.48 -11.45 18.62
CA ASP A 5 -10.83 -10.78 19.87
C ASP A 5 -11.35 -9.37 19.51
N PRO A 6 -12.67 -9.12 19.65
CA PRO A 6 -13.26 -7.82 19.34
C PRO A 6 -12.63 -6.66 20.10
N LEU A 7 -12.22 -6.87 21.35
CA LEU A 7 -11.62 -5.81 22.14
C LEU A 7 -10.24 -5.42 21.59
N LEU A 8 -9.45 -6.42 21.20
CA LEU A 8 -8.15 -6.19 20.57
C LEU A 8 -8.33 -5.48 19.21
N VAL A 9 -9.32 -5.88 18.41
CA VAL A 9 -9.65 -5.20 17.13
C VAL A 9 -9.90 -3.71 17.37
N ASP A 10 -10.79 -3.36 18.30
CA ASP A 10 -11.15 -1.98 18.60
C ASP A 10 -9.94 -1.17 19.10
N GLN A 11 -9.07 -1.78 19.91
CA GLN A 11 -7.84 -1.15 20.42
C GLN A 11 -6.82 -0.89 19.31
N LEU A 12 -6.58 -1.88 18.44
CA LEU A 12 -5.69 -1.73 17.28
C LEU A 12 -6.23 -0.65 16.34
N ALA A 13 -7.53 -0.66 16.05
CA ALA A 13 -8.18 0.32 15.19
C ALA A 13 -8.05 1.74 15.73
N ALA A 14 -8.38 1.96 17.01
CA ALA A 14 -8.30 3.27 17.64
C ALA A 14 -6.86 3.81 17.70
N ALA A 15 -5.89 2.93 17.99
CA ALA A 15 -4.47 3.29 17.99
C ALA A 15 -3.99 3.72 16.59
N ALA A 16 -4.33 2.92 15.57
CA ALA A 16 -3.95 3.23 14.20
C ALA A 16 -4.59 4.54 13.71
N GLU A 17 -5.89 4.72 13.92
CA GLU A 17 -6.62 5.94 13.55
C GLU A 17 -6.03 7.20 14.19
N THR A 18 -5.66 7.12 15.47
CA THR A 18 -5.02 8.24 16.18
C THR A 18 -3.68 8.60 15.56
N THR A 19 -2.81 7.61 15.35
CA THR A 19 -1.47 7.85 14.80
C THR A 19 -1.51 8.37 13.36
N VAL A 20 -2.45 7.89 12.53
CA VAL A 20 -2.64 8.39 11.16
C VAL A 20 -3.06 9.84 11.17
N ARG A 21 -4.04 10.20 12.01
CA ARG A 21 -4.50 11.59 12.15
C ARG A 21 -3.34 12.51 12.54
N ASP A 22 -2.57 12.13 13.57
CA ASP A 22 -1.45 12.94 14.05
C ASP A 22 -0.41 13.17 12.93
N VAL A 23 -0.05 12.11 12.19
CA VAL A 23 0.91 12.20 11.08
C VAL A 23 0.36 13.04 9.92
N LEU A 24 -0.92 12.94 9.60
CA LEU A 24 -1.52 13.77 8.55
C LEU A 24 -1.65 15.24 8.97
N ASP A 25 -1.88 15.52 10.25
CA ASP A 25 -2.01 16.88 10.79
C ASP A 25 -0.66 17.57 10.96
N GLN A 26 0.39 16.85 11.35
CA GLN A 26 1.66 17.44 11.78
C GLN A 26 2.85 17.05 10.90
N GLY A 27 2.75 15.97 10.14
CA GLY A 27 3.91 15.26 9.60
C GLY A 27 4.50 14.32 10.64
N GLY A 28 5.70 13.81 10.37
CA GLY A 28 6.42 12.94 11.28
C GLY A 28 7.92 13.19 11.27
N PRO A 29 8.72 12.29 11.86
CA PRO A 29 10.17 12.45 11.93
C PRO A 29 10.85 12.59 10.54
N ARG A 30 10.23 12.07 9.47
CA ARG A 30 10.83 12.01 8.11
C ARG A 30 10.08 12.86 7.10
N THR A 31 8.86 13.26 7.43
CA THR A 31 7.97 13.95 6.51
C THR A 31 7.42 15.23 7.14
N LEU A 32 7.38 16.29 6.33
CA LEU A 32 6.64 17.48 6.71
C LEU A 32 5.14 17.18 6.62
N ARG A 33 4.34 18.05 7.26
CA ARG A 33 2.89 18.04 7.12
C ARG A 33 2.49 17.95 5.62
N PRO A 34 1.69 16.96 5.22
CA PRO A 34 1.35 16.77 3.80
C PRO A 34 0.45 17.89 3.28
N SER A 35 0.68 18.33 2.04
CA SER A 35 -0.11 19.35 1.33
C SER A 35 -0.89 18.82 0.13
N GLY A 36 -0.65 17.55 -0.26
CA GLY A 36 -1.24 16.90 -1.43
C GLY A 36 -1.32 15.38 -1.26
N GLU A 37 -1.89 14.70 -2.27
CA GLU A 37 -2.10 13.24 -2.28
C GLU A 37 -0.79 12.47 -2.11
N VAL A 38 0.18 12.74 -2.99
CA VAL A 38 1.52 12.12 -2.96
C VAL A 38 2.21 12.35 -1.62
N GLY A 39 2.13 13.58 -1.10
CA GLY A 39 2.69 13.92 0.22
C GLY A 39 2.03 13.16 1.36
N ALA A 40 0.72 12.91 1.29
CA ALA A 40 0.00 12.12 2.29
C ALA A 40 0.35 10.64 2.23
N VAL A 41 0.44 10.05 1.03
CA VAL A 41 0.93 8.66 0.85
C VAL A 41 2.33 8.53 1.42
N ARG A 42 3.22 9.50 1.14
CA ARG A 42 4.57 9.55 1.69
C ARG A 42 4.57 9.62 3.22
N ALA A 43 3.82 10.56 3.80
CA ALA A 43 3.74 10.74 5.25
C ALA A 43 3.23 9.47 5.94
N LEU A 44 2.19 8.84 5.40
CA LEU A 44 1.69 7.59 5.93
C LEU A 44 2.68 6.44 5.80
N THR A 45 3.26 6.26 4.61
CA THR A 45 4.20 5.16 4.33
C THR A 45 5.46 5.26 5.21
N LEU A 46 6.01 6.46 5.36
CA LEU A 46 7.29 6.67 6.04
C LEU A 46 7.16 6.90 7.55
N ASP A 47 6.09 7.55 8.02
CA ASP A 47 5.92 7.91 9.43
C ASP A 47 4.64 7.32 10.04
N GLY A 48 3.54 7.28 9.29
CA GLY A 48 2.26 6.73 9.76
C GLY A 48 2.35 5.27 10.18
N PHE A 49 2.81 4.39 9.28
CA PHE A 49 2.92 2.96 9.60
C PHE A 49 3.98 2.65 10.65
N ASP A 50 5.03 3.47 10.77
CA ASP A 50 6.01 3.38 11.86
C ASP A 50 5.34 3.69 13.22
N ALA A 51 4.52 4.75 13.28
CA ALA A 51 3.75 5.13 14.46
C ALA A 51 2.67 4.07 14.80
N ILE A 52 1.96 3.54 13.80
CA ILE A 52 1.01 2.43 13.98
C ILE A 52 1.73 1.24 14.60
N ALA A 53 2.88 0.85 14.05
CA ALA A 53 3.62 -0.30 14.53
C ALA A 53 4.09 -0.12 15.98
N ALA A 54 4.55 1.07 16.34
CA ALA A 54 4.93 1.40 17.71
C ALA A 54 3.73 1.37 18.67
N ALA A 55 2.56 1.83 18.23
CA ALA A 55 1.34 1.84 19.03
C ALA A 55 0.71 0.45 19.20
N TRP A 56 0.84 -0.42 18.18
CA TRP A 56 0.30 -1.78 18.20
C TRP A 56 1.15 -2.76 19.01
N ASP A 57 2.47 -2.59 19.06
CA ASP A 57 3.38 -3.47 19.80
C ASP A 57 2.93 -3.78 21.25
N PRO A 58 2.63 -2.80 22.12
CA PRO A 58 2.16 -3.10 23.47
C PRO A 58 0.80 -3.82 23.52
N LEU A 59 -0.03 -3.71 22.49
CA LEU A 59 -1.33 -4.38 22.38
C LEU A 59 -1.20 -5.84 21.90
N LEU A 60 -0.20 -6.12 21.06
CA LEU A 60 0.02 -7.44 20.47
C LEU A 60 0.86 -8.37 21.38
N ARG A 61 1.75 -7.80 22.21
CA ARG A 61 2.62 -8.57 23.12
C ARG A 61 1.87 -9.53 24.06
N PRO A 62 0.74 -9.14 24.71
CA PRO A 62 -0.02 -10.06 25.55
C PRO A 62 -0.54 -11.30 24.80
N ALA A 63 -0.76 -11.17 23.49
CA ALA A 63 -1.16 -12.26 22.61
C ALA A 63 0.04 -13.04 22.04
N LEU A 64 1.27 -12.77 22.50
CA LEU A 64 2.52 -13.35 21.99
C LEU A 64 2.71 -13.11 20.49
N HIS A 65 2.36 -11.92 20.02
CA HIS A 65 2.65 -11.50 18.66
C HIS A 65 3.56 -10.27 18.67
N ARG A 66 4.51 -10.26 17.75
CA ARG A 66 5.34 -9.11 17.42
C ARG A 66 5.03 -8.67 16.01
N LEU A 67 5.05 -7.37 15.78
CA LEU A 67 4.91 -6.79 14.47
C LEU A 67 6.29 -6.54 13.86
N GLU A 68 6.48 -6.94 12.61
CA GLU A 68 7.63 -6.57 11.79
C GLU A 68 7.15 -5.71 10.62
N LEU A 69 7.73 -4.51 10.46
CA LEU A 69 7.33 -3.56 9.40
C LEU A 69 8.42 -3.38 8.33
N THR A 70 8.02 -3.54 7.07
CA THR A 70 8.76 -3.11 5.88
C THR A 70 7.93 -2.11 5.09
N ALA A 71 8.32 -0.83 5.11
CA ALA A 71 7.69 0.21 4.29
C ALA A 71 8.67 0.75 3.23
N VAL A 72 8.23 0.98 2.00
CA VAL A 72 9.00 1.59 0.92
C VAL A 72 8.09 2.59 0.22
N PHE A 73 8.52 3.84 0.13
CA PHE A 73 7.81 4.86 -0.62
C PHE A 73 8.50 5.13 -1.96
N THR A 74 7.71 5.06 -3.01
CA THR A 74 8.04 5.31 -4.41
C THR A 74 6.79 5.86 -5.09
N HIS A 75 6.91 6.49 -6.24
CA HIS A 75 5.73 7.04 -6.92
C HIS A 75 5.78 6.79 -8.42
N SER A 76 4.60 6.97 -9.02
CA SER A 76 4.37 7.02 -10.45
C SER A 76 4.54 5.72 -11.24
N ARG A 77 4.61 4.57 -10.57
CA ARG A 77 4.86 3.25 -11.16
C ARG A 77 4.44 2.14 -10.18
N PRO A 78 4.18 0.91 -10.65
CA PRO A 78 4.33 0.45 -12.02
C PRO A 78 3.16 0.83 -12.92
N HIS A 79 3.45 1.01 -14.20
CA HIS A 79 2.46 1.16 -15.26
C HIS A 79 1.99 -0.18 -15.77
N VAL A 80 0.71 -0.22 -16.11
CA VAL A 80 0.06 -1.36 -16.74
C VAL A 80 -0.70 -0.90 -17.99
N SER A 81 -0.80 -1.82 -18.95
CA SER A 81 -1.61 -1.67 -20.14
C SER A 81 -2.78 -2.64 -20.11
N PHE A 82 -3.96 -2.17 -20.48
CA PHE A 82 -5.16 -2.99 -20.57
C PHE A 82 -6.08 -2.46 -21.68
N THR A 83 -7.15 -3.19 -21.98
CA THR A 83 -8.20 -2.74 -22.92
C THR A 83 -9.41 -2.23 -22.13
N PRO A 84 -9.60 -0.90 -22.04
CA PRO A 84 -10.80 -0.30 -21.47
C PRO A 84 -11.97 -0.43 -22.44
N ILE A 85 -13.17 -0.45 -21.87
CA ILE A 85 -14.46 -0.61 -22.51
C ILE A 85 -15.44 0.51 -22.15
N ARG A 86 -15.19 1.34 -21.11
CA ARG A 86 -16.13 2.39 -20.67
C ARG A 86 -15.64 3.80 -20.95
N TYR A 87 -14.53 4.21 -20.33
CA TYR A 87 -14.21 5.63 -20.20
C TYR A 87 -13.12 6.09 -21.17
N THR A 88 -12.25 5.17 -21.58
CA THR A 88 -11.11 5.46 -22.45
C THR A 88 -11.17 4.59 -23.70
N LYS A 89 -10.99 5.18 -24.88
CA LYS A 89 -10.95 4.44 -26.15
C LYS A 89 -9.52 3.99 -26.47
N GLY A 90 -9.36 2.76 -26.97
CA GLY A 90 -8.07 2.22 -27.40
C GLY A 90 -7.34 1.45 -26.27
N THR A 91 -6.01 1.45 -26.28
CA THR A 91 -5.22 0.84 -25.19
C THR A 91 -5.14 1.84 -24.03
N GLY A 92 -5.61 1.44 -22.86
CA GLY A 92 -5.41 2.20 -21.63
C GLY A 92 -4.04 1.91 -21.06
N VAL A 93 -3.29 2.96 -20.71
CA VAL A 93 -2.05 2.86 -19.94
C VAL A 93 -2.21 3.77 -18.73
N CYS A 94 -1.98 3.22 -17.54
CA CYS A 94 -2.01 3.96 -16.28
C CYS A 94 -1.14 3.27 -15.24
N GLU A 95 -0.89 3.95 -14.12
CA GLU A 95 -0.30 3.34 -12.93
C GLU A 95 -1.24 2.26 -12.38
N LEU A 96 -0.69 1.19 -11.81
CA LEU A 96 -1.47 0.12 -11.19
C LEU A 96 -2.21 0.65 -9.96
N ALA A 97 -1.48 1.20 -8.99
CA ALA A 97 -1.99 1.84 -7.79
C ALA A 97 -0.86 2.64 -7.11
N ASP A 98 -1.21 3.56 -6.20
CA ASP A 98 -0.22 4.35 -5.46
C ASP A 98 0.50 3.55 -4.38
N LEU A 99 -0.18 2.56 -3.75
CA LEU A 99 0.32 1.81 -2.59
C LEU A 99 -0.18 0.36 -2.63
N LEU A 100 0.69 -0.58 -2.25
CA LEU A 100 0.32 -1.94 -1.86
C LEU A 100 0.44 -2.09 -0.35
N ILE A 101 -0.65 -2.47 0.31
CA ILE A 101 -0.63 -2.87 1.72
C ILE A 101 -0.68 -4.39 1.80
N VAL A 102 0.23 -4.99 2.56
CA VAL A 102 0.28 -6.44 2.83
C VAL A 102 0.33 -6.68 4.33
N MET A 103 -0.51 -7.57 4.82
CA MET A 103 -0.53 -8.07 6.20
C MET A 103 -0.31 -9.58 6.18
N ASP A 104 0.80 -10.03 6.75
CA ASP A 104 1.17 -11.43 6.86
C ASP A 104 1.02 -11.93 8.30
N HIS A 105 0.48 -13.13 8.45
CA HIS A 105 0.51 -13.89 9.70
C HIS A 105 1.57 -14.97 9.62
N GLN A 106 2.66 -14.80 10.37
CA GLN A 106 3.76 -15.75 10.40
C GLN A 106 3.67 -16.64 11.64
N ASP A 107 3.70 -17.97 11.44
CA ASP A 107 3.79 -18.92 12.54
C ASP A 107 5.20 -18.99 13.14
N GLN A 108 5.34 -19.77 14.22
CA GLN A 108 6.62 -19.96 14.90
C GLN A 108 7.68 -20.65 14.01
N GLY A 109 7.26 -21.43 13.02
CA GLY A 109 8.14 -22.07 12.04
C GLY A 109 8.62 -21.13 10.93
N GLY A 110 8.13 -19.89 10.91
CA GLY A 110 8.42 -18.90 9.90
C GLY A 110 7.52 -18.99 8.65
N GLY A 111 6.52 -19.88 8.65
CA GLY A 111 5.57 -20.04 7.56
C GLY A 111 4.48 -18.96 7.57
N ILE A 112 4.11 -18.47 6.39
CA ILE A 112 2.98 -17.55 6.24
C ILE A 112 1.68 -18.37 6.24
N THR A 113 0.88 -18.19 7.30
CA THR A 113 -0.37 -18.93 7.54
C THR A 113 -1.61 -18.22 7.00
N ASP A 114 -1.54 -16.90 6.86
CA ASP A 114 -2.56 -16.06 6.24
C ASP A 114 -1.87 -14.82 5.69
N ARG A 115 -2.33 -14.33 4.53
CA ARG A 115 -1.89 -13.07 3.94
C ARG A 115 -3.10 -12.32 3.40
N ARG A 116 -3.19 -11.05 3.76
CA ARG A 116 -4.14 -10.08 3.21
C ARG A 116 -3.38 -9.02 2.43
N ALA A 117 -3.86 -8.67 1.25
CA ALA A 117 -3.26 -7.61 0.45
C ALA A 117 -4.33 -6.72 -0.19
N ALA A 118 -3.97 -5.46 -0.45
CA ALA A 118 -4.82 -4.53 -1.17
C ALA A 118 -3.99 -3.51 -1.97
N LEU A 119 -4.41 -3.29 -3.22
CA LEU A 119 -3.96 -2.18 -4.04
C LEU A 119 -4.75 -0.93 -3.67
N VAL A 120 -4.08 0.12 -3.23
CA VAL A 120 -4.71 1.35 -2.76
C VAL A 120 -4.35 2.49 -3.72
N GLN A 121 -5.36 3.03 -4.39
CA GLN A 121 -5.23 4.27 -5.13
C GLN A 121 -5.61 5.45 -4.23
N ALA A 122 -4.65 6.27 -3.85
CA ALA A 122 -4.90 7.46 -3.08
C ALA A 122 -5.58 8.53 -3.95
N LYS A 123 -6.60 9.18 -3.38
CA LYS A 123 -7.26 10.34 -3.98
C LYS A 123 -7.67 11.31 -2.89
N ARG A 124 -7.56 12.60 -3.19
CA ARG A 124 -7.96 13.67 -2.29
C ARG A 124 -9.46 13.65 -2.09
N TYR A 125 -9.84 13.66 -0.83
CA TYR A 125 -11.21 13.82 -0.39
C TYR A 125 -11.57 15.30 -0.50
N LYS A 126 -12.57 15.64 -1.31
CA LYS A 126 -13.09 17.02 -1.42
C LYS A 126 -14.59 17.00 -1.20
N SER A 127 -15.05 17.77 -0.22
CA SER A 127 -16.47 17.87 0.12
C SER A 127 -17.10 16.50 0.43
N ARG A 128 -16.37 15.68 1.18
CA ARG A 128 -16.78 14.33 1.57
C ARG A 128 -16.97 13.32 0.43
N LYS A 129 -16.29 13.54 -0.70
CA LYS A 129 -16.32 12.65 -1.86
C LYS A 129 -14.95 12.58 -2.52
N ILE A 130 -14.59 11.40 -3.00
CA ILE A 130 -13.52 11.24 -3.98
C ILE A 130 -14.09 11.65 -5.34
N LYS A 131 -13.41 12.59 -6.02
CA LYS A 131 -13.79 13.02 -7.37
C LYS A 131 -12.71 12.58 -8.34
N LEU A 132 -13.08 11.70 -9.25
CA LEU A 132 -12.23 11.24 -10.33
C LEU A 132 -12.30 12.25 -11.50
N SER A 133 -11.17 12.53 -12.12
CA SER A 133 -11.07 13.45 -13.26
C SER A 133 -10.07 12.98 -14.31
N GLY A 134 -10.33 13.29 -15.58
CA GLY A 134 -9.39 13.01 -16.67
C GLY A 134 -8.92 11.55 -16.71
N SER A 135 -7.60 11.34 -16.60
CA SER A 135 -6.94 10.03 -16.63
C SER A 135 -7.31 9.12 -15.45
N ASP A 136 -7.85 9.66 -14.35
CA ASP A 136 -8.33 8.87 -13.20
C ASP A 136 -9.40 7.86 -13.63
N TRP A 137 -10.20 8.17 -14.65
CA TRP A 137 -11.25 7.26 -15.13
C TRP A 137 -10.69 6.01 -15.79
N THR A 138 -9.52 6.10 -16.43
CA THR A 138 -8.83 4.92 -16.97
C THR A 138 -8.43 3.99 -15.83
N GLN A 139 -7.76 4.53 -14.81
CA GLN A 139 -7.33 3.74 -13.65
C GLN A 139 -8.53 3.22 -12.83
N HIS A 140 -9.60 4.01 -12.72
CA HIS A 140 -10.84 3.56 -12.10
C HIS A 140 -11.44 2.37 -12.81
N GLU A 141 -11.43 2.37 -14.14
CA GLU A 141 -11.92 1.22 -14.90
C GLU A 141 -11.08 -0.03 -14.64
N LEU A 142 -9.75 0.10 -14.64
CA LEU A 142 -8.84 -0.99 -14.31
C LEU A 142 -9.18 -1.59 -12.94
N LEU A 143 -9.27 -0.75 -11.90
CA LEU A 143 -9.43 -1.20 -10.51
C LEU A 143 -10.86 -1.65 -10.18
N ALA A 144 -11.88 -1.02 -10.77
CA ALA A 144 -13.28 -1.35 -10.49
C ALA A 144 -13.75 -2.59 -11.26
N ASP A 145 -13.33 -2.76 -12.52
CA ASP A 145 -13.71 -3.91 -13.34
C ASP A 145 -12.64 -5.03 -13.31
N LEU A 146 -11.53 -4.83 -12.60
CA LEU A 146 -10.36 -5.74 -12.52
C LEU A 146 -9.96 -6.28 -13.89
N ARG A 147 -9.85 -5.38 -14.87
CA ARG A 147 -9.58 -5.72 -16.26
C ARG A 147 -8.24 -6.45 -16.38
N PRO A 148 -8.12 -7.51 -17.20
CA PRO A 148 -6.84 -8.13 -17.43
C PRO A 148 -5.83 -7.13 -18.00
N PHE A 149 -4.62 -7.14 -17.45
CA PHE A 149 -3.59 -6.15 -17.76
C PHE A 149 -2.22 -6.79 -17.95
N THR A 150 -1.27 -6.06 -18.53
CA THR A 150 0.14 -6.44 -18.61
C THR A 150 1.00 -5.28 -18.11
N PHE A 151 2.04 -5.58 -17.33
CA PHE A 151 3.00 -4.55 -16.92
C PHE A 151 3.72 -3.96 -18.13
N VAL A 152 3.83 -2.65 -18.16
CA VAL A 152 4.58 -1.91 -19.18
C VAL A 152 6.04 -1.76 -18.74
N ASP A 153 6.28 -1.59 -17.45
CA ASP A 153 7.62 -1.34 -16.93
C ASP A 153 8.50 -2.60 -16.97
N PRO A 154 9.75 -2.47 -17.44
CA PRO A 154 10.71 -3.57 -17.41
C PRO A 154 11.06 -3.94 -15.96
N GLY A 155 11.08 -5.24 -15.66
CA GLY A 155 11.37 -5.78 -14.31
C GLY A 155 10.22 -6.60 -13.72
N TYR A 156 9.03 -6.41 -14.27
CA TYR A 156 7.86 -7.25 -14.04
C TYR A 156 7.74 -8.33 -15.13
N ASP A 157 7.14 -9.46 -14.78
CA ASP A 157 6.82 -10.53 -15.70
C ASP A 157 5.74 -10.07 -16.70
N ALA A 158 6.07 -10.21 -17.98
CA ALA A 158 5.26 -9.75 -19.11
C ALA A 158 4.00 -10.58 -19.38
N ARG A 159 3.70 -11.64 -18.62
CA ARG A 159 2.38 -12.30 -18.76
C ARG A 159 1.23 -11.33 -18.47
N VAL A 160 0.08 -11.61 -19.07
CA VAL A 160 -1.18 -10.96 -18.70
C VAL A 160 -1.54 -11.39 -17.26
N ARG A 161 -2.06 -10.46 -16.45
CA ARG A 161 -2.67 -10.72 -15.15
C ARG A 161 -4.17 -10.61 -15.30
N ASP A 162 -4.91 -11.65 -14.91
CA ASP A 162 -6.35 -11.61 -14.73
C ASP A 162 -6.67 -11.81 -13.25
N LEU A 163 -6.79 -10.71 -12.52
CA LEU A 163 -7.03 -10.76 -11.06
C LEU A 163 -8.41 -11.35 -10.73
N ASN A 164 -9.33 -11.41 -11.68
CA ASN A 164 -10.64 -12.03 -11.53
C ASN A 164 -10.69 -13.45 -12.16
N GLY A 165 -9.54 -13.93 -12.66
CA GLY A 165 -9.38 -15.23 -13.30
C GLY A 165 -9.29 -16.38 -12.30
N THR A 166 -9.62 -17.59 -12.76
CA THR A 166 -9.54 -18.81 -11.95
C THR A 166 -8.14 -19.44 -12.02
N PRO A 167 -7.62 -20.05 -10.94
CA PRO A 167 -8.27 -20.25 -9.64
C PRO A 167 -8.34 -18.96 -8.81
N LEU A 168 -9.46 -18.77 -8.11
CA LEU A 168 -9.67 -17.60 -7.25
C LEU A 168 -9.21 -17.89 -5.81
N VAL A 169 -8.33 -17.04 -5.29
CA VAL A 169 -8.02 -16.93 -3.85
C VAL A 169 -8.69 -15.67 -3.32
N GLY A 170 -9.47 -15.78 -2.23
CA GLY A 170 -10.23 -14.67 -1.65
C GLY A 170 -11.32 -14.09 -2.58
N ASP A 171 -11.90 -12.96 -2.15
CA ASP A 171 -12.89 -12.20 -2.94
C ASP A 171 -12.18 -11.14 -3.81
N PRO A 172 -12.27 -11.21 -5.16
CA PRO A 172 -11.72 -10.21 -6.06
C PRO A 172 -12.15 -8.78 -5.75
N ALA A 173 -13.37 -8.57 -5.22
CA ALA A 173 -13.86 -7.23 -4.89
C ALA A 173 -13.04 -6.52 -3.80
N LEU A 174 -12.15 -7.24 -3.12
CA LEU A 174 -11.25 -6.72 -2.09
C LEU A 174 -9.79 -6.56 -2.59
N SER A 175 -9.53 -6.72 -3.89
CA SER A 175 -8.16 -6.62 -4.45
C SER A 175 -7.68 -5.17 -4.53
N ALA A 176 -8.61 -4.24 -4.76
CA ALA A 176 -8.31 -2.86 -5.07
C ALA A 176 -9.32 -1.90 -4.44
N GLU A 177 -8.82 -0.76 -3.99
CA GLU A 177 -9.60 0.22 -3.25
C GLU A 177 -9.03 1.63 -3.40
N TYR A 178 -9.80 2.61 -2.94
CA TYR A 178 -9.41 4.01 -2.92
C TYR A 178 -9.10 4.48 -1.50
N GLY A 179 -7.91 5.07 -1.33
CA GLY A 179 -7.55 5.81 -0.13
C GLY A 179 -8.02 7.27 -0.23
N GLY A 180 -9.15 7.59 0.39
CA GLY A 180 -9.67 8.94 0.48
C GLY A 180 -8.92 9.76 1.53
N VAL A 181 -8.16 10.76 1.10
CA VAL A 181 -7.33 11.59 1.99
C VAL A 181 -7.94 12.97 2.17
N GLU A 182 -8.42 13.27 3.38
CA GLU A 182 -8.83 14.62 3.77
C GLU A 182 -7.61 15.40 4.27
N ILE A 183 -7.11 16.32 3.44
CA ILE A 183 -5.96 17.18 3.75
C ILE A 183 -6.35 18.65 3.90
N ASP A 184 -7.58 19.02 3.54
CA ASP A 184 -8.04 20.40 3.48
C ASP A 184 -8.72 20.84 4.79
N LEU A 185 -9.36 19.90 5.48
CA LEU A 185 -10.08 20.13 6.72
C LEU A 185 -9.42 19.40 7.90
N ALA A 186 -9.45 20.05 9.06
CA ALA A 186 -9.09 19.41 10.33
C ALA A 186 -10.35 18.84 11.02
N PRO A 187 -10.30 17.64 11.60
CA PRO A 187 -9.14 16.74 11.62
C PRO A 187 -8.91 16.10 10.24
N ARG A 188 -7.64 16.03 9.83
CA ARG A 188 -7.25 15.29 8.65
C ARG A 188 -7.41 13.80 8.91
N HIS A 189 -7.81 13.05 7.91
CA HIS A 189 -8.01 11.61 8.05
C HIS A 189 -7.79 10.90 6.72
N TRP A 190 -7.64 9.59 6.82
CA TRP A 190 -7.59 8.67 5.69
C TRP A 190 -8.67 7.61 5.88
N SER A 191 -9.46 7.38 4.84
CA SER A 191 -10.44 6.31 4.82
C SER A 191 -10.37 5.51 3.52
N HIS A 192 -10.73 4.23 3.61
CA HIS A 192 -10.75 3.29 2.51
C HIS A 192 -12.14 3.24 1.90
N TRP A 193 -12.19 3.20 0.57
CA TRP A 193 -13.42 3.22 -0.22
C TRP A 193 -13.38 2.12 -1.26
N LEU A 194 -14.37 1.23 -1.23
CA LEU A 194 -14.44 0.11 -2.17
C LEU A 194 -15.15 0.53 -3.47
N PRO A 195 -14.63 0.16 -4.64
CA PRO A 195 -15.35 0.31 -5.90
C PRO A 195 -16.52 -0.69 -5.92
N VAL A 196 -17.76 -0.19 -5.89
CA VAL A 196 -18.96 -1.06 -5.89
C VAL A 196 -19.77 -0.97 -7.17
N SER A 197 -19.47 0.02 -8.00
CA SER A 197 -19.99 0.13 -9.34
C SER A 197 -19.02 0.96 -10.19
N PRO A 198 -19.09 0.87 -11.52
CA PRO A 198 -18.23 1.63 -12.42
C PRO A 198 -18.27 3.16 -12.21
N ASN A 199 -19.27 3.69 -11.51
CA ASN A 199 -19.44 5.12 -11.23
C ASN A 199 -19.58 5.43 -9.74
N GLY A 200 -19.28 4.46 -8.86
CA GLY A 200 -19.65 4.55 -7.46
C GLY A 200 -18.68 3.84 -6.55
N LEU A 201 -18.18 4.60 -5.58
CA LEU A 201 -17.45 4.10 -4.43
C LEU A 201 -18.43 3.97 -3.26
N ARG A 202 -18.32 2.91 -2.45
CA ARG A 202 -19.13 2.70 -1.25
C ARG A 202 -18.25 2.21 -0.12
N ALA A 203 -18.78 2.38 1.09
CA ALA A 203 -18.25 1.92 2.36
C ALA A 203 -16.94 2.63 2.69
N GLU A 204 -17.10 3.79 3.33
CA GLU A 204 -16.00 4.43 4.04
C GLU A 204 -15.63 3.55 5.23
N VAL A 205 -14.45 2.95 5.19
CA VAL A 205 -13.85 2.23 6.33
C VAL A 205 -12.68 3.09 6.81
N ALA A 206 -12.67 3.47 8.08
CA ALA A 206 -11.54 4.20 8.63
C ALA A 206 -10.27 3.35 8.49
N ILE A 207 -9.11 3.97 8.20
CA ILE A 207 -7.85 3.21 8.02
C ILE A 207 -7.52 2.36 9.25
N GLY A 208 -7.84 2.83 10.45
CA GLY A 208 -7.65 2.07 11.68
C GLY A 208 -8.44 0.76 11.67
N ASP A 209 -9.74 0.83 11.41
CA ASP A 209 -10.62 -0.35 11.31
C ASP A 209 -10.17 -1.28 10.19
N TYR A 210 -9.79 -0.71 9.05
CA TYR A 210 -9.34 -1.48 7.88
C TYR A 210 -8.10 -2.33 8.19
N LEU A 211 -7.07 -1.70 8.77
CA LEU A 211 -5.83 -2.38 9.14
C LEU A 211 -6.04 -3.39 10.26
N ALA A 212 -6.87 -3.07 11.27
CA ALA A 212 -7.18 -3.98 12.36
C ALA A 212 -7.93 -5.23 11.86
N HIS A 213 -8.87 -5.08 10.92
CA HIS A 213 -9.54 -6.22 10.30
C HIS A 213 -8.60 -7.08 9.44
N MET A 214 -7.70 -6.46 8.65
CA MET A 214 -6.64 -7.19 7.95
C MET A 214 -5.74 -7.96 8.94
N ALA A 215 -5.35 -7.33 10.04
CA ALA A 215 -4.54 -7.93 11.11
C ALA A 215 -5.24 -9.09 11.82
N MET A 216 -6.56 -9.21 11.74
CA MET A 216 -7.32 -10.27 12.39
C MET A 216 -7.81 -11.32 11.38
N GLY A 217 -7.44 -11.19 10.10
CA GLY A 217 -7.90 -12.09 9.03
C GLY A 217 -9.42 -12.04 8.83
N VAL A 218 -10.08 -10.95 9.24
CA VAL A 218 -11.53 -10.80 9.13
C VAL A 218 -11.87 -10.47 7.67
N GLY A 219 -12.85 -11.19 7.11
CA GLY A 219 -13.31 -10.93 5.75
C GLY A 219 -13.83 -9.51 5.56
N GLY A 220 -13.63 -8.95 4.36
CA GLY A 220 -14.09 -7.60 4.01
C GLY A 220 -13.02 -6.51 3.99
N CYS A 221 -11.79 -6.80 4.43
CA CYS A 221 -10.64 -5.90 4.33
C CYS A 221 -9.42 -6.65 3.80
N GLY A 222 -8.89 -6.20 2.66
CA GLY A 222 -7.85 -6.89 1.91
C GLY A 222 -8.29 -8.24 1.34
N ARG A 223 -7.86 -8.53 0.13
CA ARG A 223 -8.05 -9.85 -0.47
C ARG A 223 -7.03 -10.84 0.06
N GLU A 224 -7.46 -12.07 0.29
CA GLU A 224 -6.56 -13.19 0.60
C GLU A 224 -5.56 -13.40 -0.53
N ALA A 225 -4.30 -13.62 -0.19
CA ALA A 225 -3.28 -14.09 -1.11
C ALA A 225 -2.54 -15.28 -0.48
N GLN A 226 -1.91 -16.10 -1.29
CA GLN A 226 -1.10 -17.24 -0.85
C GLN A 226 0.33 -17.09 -1.36
N ALA A 227 1.29 -16.97 -0.44
CA ALA A 227 2.70 -16.85 -0.82
C ALA A 227 3.15 -18.05 -1.68
N GLY A 228 3.74 -17.76 -2.84
CA GLY A 228 4.20 -18.75 -3.82
C GLY A 228 3.09 -19.40 -4.65
N ALA A 229 1.84 -18.98 -4.53
CA ALA A 229 0.74 -19.51 -5.34
C ALA A 229 0.78 -19.02 -6.79
N SER A 230 0.18 -19.81 -7.67
CA SER A 230 0.19 -19.55 -9.11
C SER A 230 -1.02 -18.75 -9.62
N ASP A 231 -2.01 -18.45 -8.76
CA ASP A 231 -3.10 -17.56 -9.15
C ASP A 231 -2.57 -16.14 -9.40
N ASP A 232 -3.22 -15.41 -10.30
CA ASP A 232 -2.71 -14.13 -10.75
C ASP A 232 -2.69 -13.06 -9.65
N TRP A 233 -3.59 -13.13 -8.66
CA TRP A 233 -3.58 -12.20 -7.55
C TRP A 233 -2.39 -12.45 -6.62
N SER A 234 -2.25 -13.66 -6.10
CA SER A 234 -1.15 -14.01 -5.21
C SER A 234 0.21 -13.82 -5.87
N PHE A 235 0.34 -14.24 -7.13
CA PHE A 235 1.55 -14.02 -7.91
C PHE A 235 1.85 -12.52 -8.09
N THR A 236 0.84 -11.70 -8.39
CA THR A 236 1.04 -10.25 -8.52
C THR A 236 1.53 -9.65 -7.21
N VAL A 237 0.95 -10.03 -6.06
CA VAL A 237 1.38 -9.56 -4.74
C VAL A 237 2.84 -9.95 -4.47
N ASP A 238 3.21 -11.21 -4.68
CA ASP A 238 4.59 -11.69 -4.51
C ASP A 238 5.57 -10.96 -5.44
N GLU A 239 5.17 -10.73 -6.69
CA GLU A 239 6.00 -10.04 -7.66
C GLU A 239 6.21 -8.57 -7.28
N LEU A 240 5.15 -7.86 -6.88
CA LEU A 240 5.25 -6.47 -6.41
C LEU A 240 6.20 -6.38 -5.20
N LEU A 241 6.01 -7.26 -4.20
CA LEU A 241 6.89 -7.37 -3.02
C LEU A 241 8.34 -7.64 -3.43
N ARG A 242 8.58 -8.60 -4.32
CA ARG A 242 9.92 -8.98 -4.79
C ARG A 242 10.60 -7.84 -5.56
N VAL A 243 9.90 -7.20 -6.49
CA VAL A 243 10.47 -6.14 -7.34
C VAL A 243 10.80 -4.91 -6.49
N THR A 244 9.89 -4.47 -5.62
CA THR A 244 10.18 -3.33 -4.72
C THR A 244 11.22 -3.69 -3.66
N GLY A 245 11.20 -4.91 -3.13
CA GLY A 245 12.21 -5.38 -2.15
C GLY A 245 13.61 -5.57 -2.75
N ALA A 246 13.73 -5.74 -4.06
CA ALA A 246 15.01 -5.86 -4.75
C ALA A 246 15.70 -4.51 -5.02
N ILE A 247 15.06 -3.37 -4.72
CA ILE A 247 15.71 -2.06 -4.81
C ILE A 247 16.87 -2.04 -3.80
N PRO A 248 18.13 -1.83 -4.25
CA PRO A 248 19.26 -1.79 -3.35
C PRO A 248 19.11 -0.65 -2.36
N ILE A 249 19.21 -0.98 -1.07
CA ILE A 249 19.23 0.00 0.00
C ILE A 249 20.65 0.57 0.11
N VAL A 250 20.91 1.76 -0.44
CA VAL A 250 22.22 2.42 -0.29
C VAL A 250 22.31 3.09 1.09
N ALA A 251 23.21 2.58 1.92
CA ALA A 251 23.44 3.00 3.31
C ALA A 251 24.32 4.27 3.42
N SER A 252 24.09 5.32 2.64
CA SER A 252 25.00 6.47 2.59
C SER A 252 24.68 7.63 3.54
N ASP A 253 23.56 7.60 4.29
CA ASP A 253 23.30 8.60 5.33
C ASP A 253 22.98 7.96 6.70
N SER A 254 23.73 8.38 7.71
CA SER A 254 23.67 7.92 9.11
C SER A 254 22.33 8.19 9.82
N GLY A 255 21.40 8.88 9.15
CA GLY A 255 20.04 9.19 9.64
C GLY A 255 18.94 8.24 9.18
N VAL A 256 19.21 7.29 8.28
CA VAL A 256 18.19 6.40 7.68
C VAL A 256 18.33 4.96 8.19
N LEU A 257 18.74 4.81 9.45
CA LEU A 257 18.61 3.54 10.17
C LEU A 257 17.27 3.54 10.89
N ARG A 258 16.36 2.66 10.43
CA ARG A 258 15.11 2.40 11.14
C ARG A 258 15.47 1.79 12.51
N ARG A 259 15.33 2.57 13.58
CA ARG A 259 15.52 2.10 14.96
C ARG A 259 14.21 2.23 15.74
N ASN A 260 13.25 1.37 15.40
CA ASN A 260 12.24 0.95 16.36
C ASN A 260 12.37 -0.58 16.48
N GLY A 261 12.10 -1.14 17.67
CA GLY A 261 12.32 -2.57 17.94
C GLY A 261 11.46 -3.54 17.11
N ASN A 262 10.56 -3.04 16.26
CA ASN A 262 9.56 -3.76 15.48
C ASN A 262 9.77 -3.59 13.96
N VAL A 263 10.92 -3.05 13.55
CA VAL A 263 11.19 -2.71 12.17
C VAL A 263 12.48 -3.41 11.72
N ILE A 264 12.35 -4.41 10.84
CA ILE A 264 13.47 -5.23 10.35
C ILE A 264 13.87 -4.89 8.89
N GLY A 265 13.02 -4.18 8.14
CA GLY A 265 13.32 -3.72 6.76
C GLY A 265 13.94 -2.32 6.71
N PHE A 266 14.63 -1.96 5.63
CA PHE A 266 15.26 -0.64 5.44
C PHE A 266 14.48 0.19 4.40
N ILE A 267 14.43 1.53 4.54
CA ILE A 267 13.93 2.42 3.46
C ILE A 267 15.17 3.04 2.84
N HIS A 268 15.28 2.97 1.53
CA HIS A 268 16.26 3.73 0.79
C HIS A 268 15.58 4.88 0.09
N ASP A 269 16.19 6.05 0.21
CA ASP A 269 15.96 7.15 -0.71
C ASP A 269 16.79 6.89 -1.98
N ALA A 270 16.15 6.36 -3.03
CA ALA A 270 16.80 6.06 -4.28
C ALA A 270 17.06 7.31 -5.13
N ALA A 271 18.02 8.14 -4.70
CA ALA A 271 18.73 9.02 -5.63
C ALA A 271 20.12 9.45 -5.15
N PRO A 272 21.16 8.63 -5.37
CA PRO A 272 22.39 9.11 -5.95
C PRO A 272 22.32 8.80 -7.44
N TYR A 273 22.27 9.85 -8.26
CA TYR A 273 22.77 9.85 -9.64
C TYR A 273 23.76 8.69 -9.90
N LEU A 274 23.55 7.90 -10.97
CA LEU A 274 24.28 6.66 -11.36
C LEU A 274 23.65 5.39 -10.73
N SER A 275 22.56 4.83 -11.23
CA SER A 275 22.59 3.98 -12.45
C SER A 275 21.17 3.44 -12.70
N VAL A 276 20.38 4.18 -13.45
CA VAL A 276 19.13 3.66 -14.04
C VAL A 276 19.54 2.55 -15.02
N PRO A 277 18.96 1.34 -14.96
CA PRO A 277 19.16 0.33 -16.01
C PRO A 277 18.87 0.95 -17.38
N PRO A 278 19.68 0.68 -18.42
CA PRO A 278 19.45 1.22 -19.75
C PRO A 278 18.01 0.92 -20.20
N GLY A 279 17.16 1.95 -20.31
CA GLY A 279 15.75 1.82 -20.75
C GLY A 279 14.67 2.44 -19.86
N LEU A 280 14.99 2.91 -18.64
CA LEU A 280 13.99 3.49 -17.71
C LEU A 280 14.03 5.04 -17.57
N SER A 281 14.79 5.72 -18.43
CA SER A 281 14.88 7.20 -18.44
C SER A 281 13.99 7.77 -19.55
N ALA A 282 12.82 8.30 -19.19
CA ALA A 282 12.00 9.06 -20.12
C ALA A 282 12.66 10.43 -20.39
N GLY A 283 13.11 10.63 -21.61
CA GLY A 283 13.48 11.95 -22.11
C GLY A 283 12.24 12.78 -22.42
N GLY A 284 12.26 14.06 -22.02
CA GLY A 284 11.33 15.08 -22.49
C GLY A 284 10.08 15.26 -21.63
N GLY A 285 10.20 16.04 -20.55
CA GLY A 285 9.09 16.57 -19.75
C GLY A 285 9.44 17.96 -19.19
N PRO A 286 8.44 18.78 -18.81
CA PRO A 286 8.60 20.21 -18.51
C PRO A 286 9.45 20.48 -17.27
N GLU A 287 9.80 21.76 -17.06
CA GLU A 287 10.71 22.26 -16.02
C GLU A 287 10.51 21.59 -14.64
N LYS A 288 11.65 21.29 -13.99
CA LYS A 288 11.73 20.69 -12.67
C LYS A 288 10.88 21.49 -11.66
N PRO A 289 9.95 20.86 -10.93
CA PRO A 289 9.32 21.50 -9.78
C PRO A 289 10.37 21.76 -8.69
N GLU A 290 10.03 22.66 -7.76
CA GLU A 290 10.91 23.10 -6.66
C GLU A 290 11.48 21.89 -5.88
N LYS A 291 12.67 22.04 -5.30
CA LYS A 291 13.49 20.97 -4.69
C LYS A 291 12.76 20.06 -3.69
N ASP A 292 11.64 20.48 -3.14
CA ASP A 292 10.85 19.75 -2.15
C ASP A 292 9.75 18.85 -2.75
N GLU A 293 9.58 18.84 -4.07
CA GLU A 293 8.56 18.05 -4.79
C GLU A 293 9.15 17.02 -5.77
N TYR A 294 10.48 16.93 -5.90
CA TYR A 294 11.12 15.94 -6.76
C TYR A 294 11.34 14.63 -6.01
N TRP A 295 10.67 13.57 -6.46
CA TRP A 295 10.72 12.23 -5.86
C TRP A 295 11.25 11.22 -6.89
N PRO A 296 11.86 10.10 -6.45
CA PRO A 296 12.35 9.10 -7.39
C PRO A 296 11.20 8.23 -7.91
N GLU A 297 11.06 8.17 -9.23
CA GLU A 297 10.24 7.14 -9.89
C GLU A 297 10.80 5.76 -9.49
N GLY A 298 9.93 4.87 -9.03
CA GLY A 298 10.30 3.54 -8.57
C GLY A 298 9.14 2.56 -8.73
N PRO A 299 9.28 1.26 -8.41
CA PRO A 299 8.14 0.33 -8.43
C PRO A 299 7.03 0.77 -7.45
N ILE A 300 6.01 -0.05 -7.19
CA ILE A 300 4.90 0.37 -6.31
C ILE A 300 5.39 0.70 -4.90
N SER A 301 4.80 1.71 -4.24
CA SER A 301 5.00 1.87 -2.79
C SER A 301 4.47 0.64 -2.07
N ILE A 302 5.16 0.20 -1.02
CA ILE A 302 4.76 -0.98 -0.26
C ILE A 302 4.75 -0.67 1.22
N VAL A 303 3.74 -1.19 1.90
CA VAL A 303 3.73 -1.38 3.34
C VAL A 303 3.44 -2.84 3.60
N HIS A 304 4.42 -3.56 4.16
CA HIS A 304 4.33 -4.96 4.51
C HIS A 304 4.49 -5.11 6.02
N LEU A 305 3.40 -5.50 6.66
CA LEU A 305 3.28 -5.75 8.08
C LEU A 305 3.27 -7.28 8.29
N THR A 306 4.17 -7.80 9.12
CA THR A 306 4.20 -9.23 9.47
C THR A 306 3.93 -9.39 10.95
N LEU A 307 2.81 -10.02 11.28
CA LEU A 307 2.43 -10.43 12.63
C LEU A 307 3.05 -11.79 12.90
N ARG A 308 4.19 -11.78 13.58
CA ARG A 308 4.94 -12.97 13.93
C ARG A 308 4.51 -13.48 15.29
N GLN A 309 4.18 -14.77 15.36
CA GLN A 309 3.91 -15.43 16.63
C GLN A 309 5.24 -15.71 17.35
N ASP A 310 5.40 -15.15 18.54
CA ASP A 310 6.57 -15.36 19.39
C ASP A 310 6.45 -16.66 20.20
N GLU A 311 7.59 -17.17 20.64
CA GLU A 311 7.65 -18.25 21.61
C GLU A 311 7.14 -17.75 22.97
N ARG A 312 6.32 -18.57 23.62
CA ARG A 312 5.91 -18.34 25.01
C ARG A 312 7.16 -18.54 25.87
N ILE A 313 7.83 -17.45 26.25
CA ILE A 313 8.91 -17.53 27.23
C ILE A 313 8.26 -18.01 28.53
N GLY A 314 8.54 -19.26 28.89
CA GLY A 314 8.06 -19.91 30.11
C GLY A 314 8.68 -19.34 31.37
#